data_AF-A0A1T2ZCG6-F1
#
_entry.id   AF-A0A1T2ZCG6-F1
#
_cell.length_a   1.000
_cell.length_b   1.000
_cell.length_c   1.000
_cell.angle_alpha   90.00
_cell.angle_beta   90.00
_cell.angle_gamma   90.00
#
_symmetry.space_group_name_H-M   'P 1'
#
loop_
_entity.id
_entity.type
_entity.pdbx_description
1 polymer ?
#
loop_
_entity_poly.entity_id
_entity_poly.type
_entity_poly.pdbx_seq_one_letter_code
_entity_poly.pdbx_strand_id
1 'polypeptide(L)'
;MYNSHLPTDGPSPAADANFGGGAHAFGKAPGKQPEQQGNQRIRHLLKCFGLRTSLIRLKVIDALLTAADNQRTLGVRGVHSHLLALGIPLSFLSVREVLKRLCAEGVITLNEDKSYSLHAEAAKLLNGHA
;
A
#
# COMPACT_ATOMS: atom_id res chain seq x y z
N MET A 1 38.53 48.74 -5.95
CA MET A 1 37.55 49.17 -4.93
C MET A 1 36.53 48.06 -4.79
N TYR A 2 36.50 47.42 -3.63
CA TYR A 2 35.69 46.23 -3.32
C TYR A 2 34.20 46.53 -3.41
N ASN A 3 33.42 45.62 -4.00
CA ASN A 3 31.97 45.71 -4.06
C ASN A 3 31.38 45.04 -2.81
N SER A 4 30.67 45.81 -1.99
CA SER A 4 30.11 45.38 -0.71
C SER A 4 28.59 45.25 -0.77
N HIS A 5 28.11 44.17 -0.14
CA HIS A 5 26.83 44.02 0.58
C HIS A 5 25.75 43.09 -0.01
N LEU A 6 25.92 41.80 0.32
CA LEU A 6 25.05 40.88 1.08
C LEU A 6 23.56 40.61 0.68
N PRO A 7 23.07 39.39 1.03
CA PRO A 7 22.00 38.67 0.34
C PRO A 7 20.61 38.86 0.96
N THR A 8 19.60 38.76 0.10
CA THR A 8 18.18 38.83 0.40
C THR A 8 17.66 37.52 1.02
N ASP A 9 17.09 37.67 2.20
CA ASP A 9 15.92 36.99 2.78
C ASP A 9 15.88 35.45 2.80
N GLY A 10 16.00 34.89 4.01
CA GLY A 10 15.67 33.51 4.31
C GLY A 10 14.29 33.41 4.95
N PRO A 11 13.43 32.46 4.56
CA PRO A 11 12.26 32.11 5.34
C PRO A 11 12.56 30.92 6.26
N SER A 12 12.51 31.14 7.58
CA SER A 12 12.08 30.12 8.55
C SER A 12 10.54 30.10 8.55
N PRO A 13 9.82 28.96 8.70
CA PRO A 13 9.73 28.29 10.00
C PRO A 13 9.43 26.77 10.00
N ALA A 14 9.42 26.21 11.21
CA ALA A 14 8.66 25.03 11.66
C ALA A 14 9.19 23.63 11.29
N ALA A 15 10.16 23.16 12.07
CA ALA A 15 10.28 21.74 12.39
C ALA A 15 9.24 21.39 13.48
N ASP A 16 7.99 21.20 13.07
CA ASP A 16 6.99 20.51 13.88
C ASP A 16 7.13 19.00 13.61
N ALA A 17 7.82 18.31 14.52
CA ALA A 17 7.86 16.87 14.56
C ALA A 17 6.52 16.34 15.11
N ASN A 18 5.45 16.48 14.34
CA ASN A 18 4.20 15.79 14.62
C ASN A 18 4.29 14.38 14.03
N PHE A 19 4.66 13.41 14.88
CA PHE A 19 4.37 12.01 14.65
C PHE A 19 2.85 11.86 14.56
N GLY A 20 2.33 12.02 13.35
CA GLY A 20 0.92 11.89 13.03
C GLY A 20 0.42 10.47 13.31
N GLY A 21 0.06 10.22 14.56
CA GLY A 21 -0.94 9.24 14.95
C GLY A 21 -2.28 9.66 14.36
N GLY A 22 -2.47 9.40 13.07
CA GLY A 22 -3.72 9.64 12.35
C GLY A 22 -4.77 8.57 12.69
N ALA A 23 -5.22 8.54 13.94
CA ALA A 23 -6.54 8.04 14.27
C ALA A 23 -7.54 9.16 13.99
N HIS A 24 -8.53 8.87 13.14
CA HIS A 24 -9.73 9.65 12.85
C HIS A 24 -9.60 10.94 12.02
N ALA A 25 -9.80 10.78 10.70
CA ALA A 25 -10.54 11.76 9.90
C ALA A 25 -11.41 11.01 8.87
N PHE A 26 -12.51 10.43 9.36
CA PHE A 26 -13.60 9.93 8.52
C PHE A 26 -14.35 11.13 7.95
N GLY A 27 -13.78 11.75 6.91
CA GLY A 27 -14.49 12.69 6.04
C GLY A 27 -15.52 11.92 5.22
N LYS A 28 -16.77 11.94 5.68
CA LYS A 28 -17.96 11.54 4.89
C LYS A 28 -18.05 12.42 3.65
N ALA A 29 -17.50 11.96 2.53
CA ALA A 29 -17.83 12.47 1.21
C ALA A 29 -18.76 11.46 0.52
N PRO A 30 -20.01 11.83 0.17
CA PRO A 30 -20.92 10.93 -0.52
C PRO A 30 -20.52 10.92 -2.00
N GLY A 31 -19.82 9.85 -2.44
CA GLY A 31 -19.52 9.70 -3.88
C GLY A 31 -18.34 8.82 -4.30
N LYS A 32 -17.68 8.05 -3.42
CA LYS A 32 -16.55 7.18 -3.81
C LYS A 32 -16.76 5.73 -3.36
N GLN A 33 -17.73 5.05 -3.96
CA GLN A 33 -18.34 3.85 -3.39
C GLN A 33 -17.68 2.46 -3.66
N PRO A 34 -16.78 2.24 -4.65
CA PRO A 34 -16.11 0.93 -4.75
C PRO A 34 -14.74 0.86 -4.04
N GLU A 35 -13.88 1.85 -4.24
CA GLU A 35 -12.49 1.80 -3.75
C GLU A 35 -12.39 1.97 -2.22
N GLN A 36 -13.31 2.72 -1.61
CA GLN A 36 -13.36 2.84 -0.15
C GLN A 36 -13.81 1.53 0.52
N GLN A 37 -14.67 0.74 -0.13
CA GLN A 37 -15.16 -0.52 0.43
C GLN A 37 -14.11 -1.63 0.31
N GLY A 38 -13.43 -1.74 -0.83
CA GLY A 38 -12.32 -2.68 -1.01
C GLY A 38 -11.20 -2.44 0.01
N ASN A 39 -10.79 -1.18 0.16
CA ASN A 39 -9.78 -0.81 1.16
C ASN A 39 -10.20 -1.14 2.60
N GLN A 40 -11.49 -1.02 2.94
CA GLN A 40 -11.97 -1.41 4.28
C GLN A 40 -11.85 -2.91 4.53
N ARG A 41 -12.19 -3.75 3.55
CA ARG A 41 -12.03 -5.21 3.64
C ARG A 41 -10.57 -5.62 3.77
N ILE A 42 -9.68 -5.02 2.97
CA ILE A 42 -8.24 -5.31 3.05
C ILE A 42 -7.66 -4.83 4.40
N ARG A 43 -8.12 -3.69 4.95
CA ARG A 43 -7.73 -3.26 6.31
C ARG A 43 -8.15 -4.27 7.37
N HIS A 44 -9.37 -4.80 7.27
CA HIS A 44 -9.86 -5.80 8.22
C HIS A 44 -9.05 -7.09 8.11
N LEU A 45 -8.77 -7.55 6.89
CA LEU A 45 -7.90 -8.68 6.64
C LEU A 45 -6.52 -8.49 7.29
N LEU A 46 -5.84 -7.36 7.04
CA LEU A 46 -4.53 -7.09 7.64
C LEU A 46 -4.60 -7.16 9.18
N LYS A 47 -5.69 -6.66 9.79
CA LYS A 47 -5.91 -6.75 11.23
C LYS A 47 -6.06 -8.20 11.71
N CYS A 48 -6.80 -9.06 10.98
CA CYS A 48 -6.93 -10.49 11.32
C CYS A 48 -5.58 -11.23 11.28
N PHE A 49 -4.70 -10.87 10.35
CA PHE A 49 -3.35 -11.44 10.26
C PHE A 49 -2.32 -10.75 11.16
N GLY A 50 -2.73 -9.88 12.10
CA GLY A 50 -1.82 -9.19 13.03
C GLY A 50 -0.92 -8.13 12.37
N LEU A 51 -1.23 -7.75 11.13
CA LEU A 51 -0.44 -6.81 10.34
C LEU A 51 -0.91 -5.37 10.52
N ARG A 52 0.05 -4.47 10.69
CA ARG A 52 -0.22 -3.02 10.60
C ARG A 52 -0.83 -2.67 9.24
N THR A 53 -1.87 -1.85 9.29
CA THR A 53 -2.49 -1.25 8.12
C THR A 53 -1.59 -0.15 7.58
N SER A 54 -1.16 -0.29 6.32
CA SER A 54 -0.29 0.68 5.65
C SER A 54 -0.68 0.75 4.17
N LEU A 55 -0.54 1.94 3.57
CA LEU A 55 -0.94 2.17 2.18
C LEU A 55 -0.28 1.18 1.21
N ILE A 56 1.01 0.90 1.40
CA ILE A 56 1.77 -0.03 0.54
C ILE A 56 1.16 -1.44 0.57
N ARG A 57 0.87 -1.97 1.77
CA ARG A 57 0.29 -3.31 1.92
C ARG A 57 -1.10 -3.39 1.31
N LEU A 58 -1.91 -2.34 1.53
CA LEU A 58 -3.22 -2.22 0.92
C LEU A 58 -3.11 -2.28 -0.60
N LYS A 59 -2.22 -1.47 -1.20
CA LYS A 59 -2.06 -1.40 -2.66
C LYS A 59 -1.44 -2.64 -3.28
N VAL A 60 -0.55 -3.33 -2.58
CA VAL A 60 -0.04 -4.64 -3.02
C VAL A 60 -1.17 -5.68 -3.06
N ILE A 61 -1.98 -5.77 -2.00
CA ILE A 61 -3.10 -6.73 -1.96
C ILE A 61 -4.18 -6.37 -3.00
N ASP A 62 -4.50 -5.08 -3.13
CA ASP A 62 -5.43 -4.55 -4.13
C ASP A 62 -4.99 -4.87 -5.57
N ALA A 63 -3.68 -4.73 -5.86
CA ALA A 63 -3.10 -5.11 -7.15
C ALA A 63 -3.24 -6.61 -7.42
N LEU A 64 -3.00 -7.45 -6.41
CA LEU A 64 -3.16 -8.90 -6.52
C LEU A 64 -4.62 -9.32 -6.75
N LEU A 65 -5.56 -8.66 -6.05
CA LEU A 65 -7.00 -8.88 -6.24
C LEU A 65 -7.45 -8.47 -7.64
N THR A 66 -7.04 -7.29 -8.10
CA THR A 66 -7.35 -6.78 -9.44
C THR A 66 -6.81 -7.71 -10.51
N ALA A 67 -5.57 -8.20 -10.35
CA ALA A 67 -5.02 -9.18 -11.29
C ALA A 67 -5.79 -10.50 -11.28
N ALA A 68 -6.14 -11.02 -10.10
CA ALA A 68 -6.91 -12.25 -9.98
C ALA A 68 -8.30 -12.14 -10.63
N ASP A 69 -8.98 -11.00 -10.48
CA ASP A 69 -10.26 -10.69 -11.16
C ASP A 69 -10.11 -10.72 -12.70
N ASN A 70 -8.98 -10.25 -13.21
CA ASN A 70 -8.63 -10.28 -14.63
C ASN A 70 -8.05 -11.65 -15.10
N GLN A 71 -8.16 -12.70 -14.27
CA GLN A 71 -7.54 -14.02 -14.49
C GLN A 71 -6.03 -13.97 -14.79
N ARG A 72 -5.34 -12.98 -14.23
CA ARG A 72 -3.89 -12.81 -14.32
C ARG A 72 -3.23 -13.04 -12.97
N THR A 73 -1.97 -13.45 -13.02
CA THR A 73 -1.12 -13.58 -11.84
C THR A 73 -0.03 -12.49 -11.86
N LEU A 74 0.42 -12.05 -10.68
CA LEU A 74 1.46 -11.00 -10.60
C LEU A 74 2.70 -11.53 -9.88
N GLY A 75 3.83 -11.51 -10.57
CA GLY A 75 5.15 -11.58 -9.93
C GLY A 75 5.59 -10.22 -9.37
N VAL A 76 6.78 -10.18 -8.76
CA VAL A 76 7.37 -8.96 -8.19
C VAL A 76 7.40 -7.80 -9.19
N ARG A 77 7.76 -8.08 -10.46
CA ARG A 77 7.81 -7.06 -11.52
C ARG A 77 6.45 -6.46 -11.82
N GLY A 78 5.41 -7.29 -11.85
CA GLY A 78 4.03 -6.84 -12.09
C GLY A 78 3.54 -5.93 -10.95
N VAL A 79 3.76 -6.36 -9.70
CA VAL A 79 3.42 -5.55 -8.52
C VAL A 79 4.17 -4.22 -8.51
N HIS A 80 5.48 -4.23 -8.79
CA HIS A 80 6.29 -3.02 -8.84
C HIS A 80 5.83 -2.05 -9.93
N SER A 81 5.55 -2.55 -11.14
CA SER A 81 5.01 -1.75 -12.25
C SER A 81 3.65 -1.13 -11.89
N HIS A 82 2.78 -1.91 -11.23
CA HIS A 82 1.47 -1.43 -10.79
C HIS A 82 1.59 -0.33 -9.73
N LEU A 83 2.47 -0.48 -8.74
CA LEU A 83 2.71 0.55 -7.73
C LEU A 83 3.28 1.84 -8.34
N LEU A 84 4.20 1.72 -9.30
CA LEU A 84 4.71 2.87 -10.05
C LEU A 84 3.61 3.59 -10.82
N ALA A 85 2.72 2.86 -11.49
CA ALA A 85 1.58 3.42 -12.22
C ALA A 85 0.60 4.17 -11.30
N LEU A 86 0.50 3.76 -10.03
CA LEU A 86 -0.28 4.45 -8.99
C LEU A 86 0.45 5.65 -8.37
N GLY A 87 1.66 6.00 -8.84
CA GLY A 87 2.46 7.10 -8.29
C GLY A 87 3.10 6.78 -6.94
N ILE A 88 3.32 5.50 -6.64
CA ILE A 88 3.95 5.02 -5.40
C ILE A 88 5.35 4.50 -5.75
N PRO A 89 6.39 5.36 -5.76
CA PRO A 89 7.74 4.96 -6.13
C PRO A 89 8.37 4.15 -4.99
N LEU A 90 8.28 2.83 -5.08
CA LEU A 90 9.04 1.92 -4.24
C LEU A 90 10.12 1.23 -5.06
N SER A 91 11.29 1.09 -4.47
CA SER A 91 12.37 0.28 -5.05
C SER A 91 11.93 -1.17 -5.20
N PHE A 92 12.42 -1.82 -6.25
CA PHE A 92 12.16 -3.24 -6.51
C PHE A 92 12.50 -4.15 -5.29
N LEU A 93 13.58 -3.83 -4.58
CA LEU A 93 13.96 -4.53 -3.34
C LEU A 93 12.87 -4.40 -2.27
N SER A 94 12.38 -3.20 -2.01
CA SER A 94 11.32 -2.95 -1.03
C SER A 94 10.02 -3.68 -1.38
N VAL A 95 9.66 -3.75 -2.67
CA VAL A 95 8.50 -4.55 -3.11
C VAL A 95 8.70 -6.04 -2.79
N ARG A 96 9.89 -6.57 -3.07
CA ARG A 96 10.22 -7.97 -2.72
C ARG A 96 10.17 -8.22 -1.21
N GLU A 97 10.65 -7.28 -0.40
CA GLU A 97 10.59 -7.40 1.06
C GLU A 97 9.14 -7.38 1.58
N VAL A 98 8.29 -6.51 1.03
CA VAL A 98 6.86 -6.47 1.37
C VAL A 98 6.18 -7.78 1.01
N LEU A 99 6.40 -8.30 -0.21
CA LEU A 99 5.84 -9.58 -0.65
C LEU A 99 6.33 -10.74 0.23
N LYS A 100 7.64 -10.77 0.54
CA LYS A 100 8.21 -11.78 1.44
C LYS A 100 7.56 -11.73 2.81
N ARG A 101 7.34 -10.54 3.37
CA ARG A 101 6.68 -10.37 4.67
C ARG A 101 5.21 -10.79 4.62
N LEU A 102 4.45 -10.37 3.61
CA LEU A 102 3.06 -10.80 3.45
C LEU A 102 2.94 -12.32 3.29
N CYS A 103 3.92 -12.96 2.65
CA CYS A 103 3.98 -14.41 2.50
C CYS A 103 4.30 -15.11 3.82
N ALA A 104 5.25 -14.59 4.60
CA ALA A 104 5.60 -15.14 5.91
C ALA A 104 4.42 -15.08 6.90
N GLU A 105 3.58 -14.06 6.77
CA GLU A 105 2.43 -13.83 7.64
C GLU A 105 1.16 -14.55 7.15
N GLY A 106 1.25 -15.32 6.05
CA GLY A 106 0.14 -16.13 5.54
C GLY A 106 -0.95 -15.37 4.78
N VAL A 107 -0.73 -14.11 4.42
CA VAL A 107 -1.70 -13.31 3.65
C VAL A 107 -1.66 -13.66 2.16
N ILE A 108 -0.47 -13.90 1.63
CA ILE A 108 -0.24 -14.25 0.22
C ILE A 108 0.60 -15.52 0.13
N THR A 109 0.55 -16.17 -1.03
CA THR A 109 1.33 -17.36 -1.35
C THR A 109 2.13 -17.12 -2.61
N LEU A 110 3.37 -17.61 -2.62
CA LEU A 110 4.19 -17.72 -3.81
C LEU A 110 3.82 -19.01 -4.56
N ASN A 111 3.35 -18.88 -5.79
CA ASN A 111 3.05 -20.02 -6.66
C ASN A 111 4.33 -20.55 -7.34
N GLU A 112 4.25 -21.75 -7.91
CA GLU A 112 5.37 -22.39 -8.64
C GLU A 112 5.85 -21.57 -9.84
N ASP A 113 4.94 -20.81 -10.47
CA ASP A 113 5.22 -19.88 -11.57
C ASP A 113 5.92 -18.57 -11.12
N LYS A 114 6.33 -18.46 -9.84
CA LYS A 114 6.93 -17.25 -9.24
C LYS A 114 6.00 -16.03 -9.19
N SER A 115 4.72 -16.26 -9.43
CA SER A 115 3.66 -15.29 -9.20
C SER A 115 3.17 -15.35 -7.76
N TYR A 116 2.59 -14.27 -7.28
CA TYR A 116 1.95 -14.19 -5.98
C TYR A 116 0.44 -14.23 -6.17
N SER A 117 -0.21 -14.97 -5.29
CA SER A 117 -1.67 -15.03 -5.16
C SER A 117 -2.07 -14.79 -3.72
N LEU A 118 -3.31 -14.38 -3.50
CA LEU A 118 -3.84 -14.28 -2.16
C LEU A 118 -3.97 -15.69 -1.54
N HIS A 119 -3.61 -15.84 -0.27
CA HIS A 119 -3.77 -17.11 0.43
C HIS A 119 -5.25 -17.50 0.53
N ALA A 120 -5.58 -18.79 0.55
CA ALA A 120 -6.96 -19.26 0.55
C ALA A 120 -7.77 -18.74 1.76
N GLU A 121 -7.14 -18.67 2.94
CA GLU A 121 -7.78 -18.12 4.15
C GLU A 121 -8.02 -16.61 4.05
N ALA A 122 -7.05 -15.88 3.51
CA ALA A 122 -7.15 -14.46 3.22
C ALA A 122 -8.27 -14.17 2.21
N ALA A 123 -8.39 -14.98 1.16
CA ALA A 123 -9.45 -14.87 0.16
C ALA A 123 -10.83 -15.12 0.78
N LYS A 124 -10.97 -16.12 1.65
CA LYS A 124 -12.21 -16.38 2.40
C LYS A 124 -12.63 -15.17 3.25
N LEU A 125 -11.69 -14.52 3.93
CA LEU A 125 -11.99 -13.33 4.74
C LEU A 125 -12.41 -12.11 3.90
N LEU A 126 -11.89 -11.96 2.68
CA LEU A 126 -12.28 -10.87 1.78
C LEU A 126 -13.61 -11.12 1.06
N ASN A 127 -13.87 -12.38 0.71
CA ASN A 127 -15.09 -12.82 0.04
C ASN A 127 -16.22 -13.15 1.04
N GLY A 128 -15.91 -13.12 2.34
CA GLY A 128 -16.84 -13.32 3.45
C GLY A 128 -17.82 -12.17 3.59
N HIS A 129 -18.76 -12.10 2.64
CA HIS A 129 -20.14 -11.72 2.89
C HIS A 129 -21.00 -12.87 2.36
N ALA A 130 -21.30 -13.80 3.25
CA ALA A 130 -22.46 -14.67 3.19
C ALA A 130 -22.98 -14.77 4.63
#